data_AF-A0A370HLA2-F1
#
_entry.id   AF-A0A370HLA2-F1
#
_cell.length_a   1.000
_cell.length_b   1.000
_cell.length_c   1.000
_cell.angle_alpha   90.00
_cell.angle_beta   90.00
_cell.angle_gamma   90.00
#
_symmetry.space_group_name_H-M   'P 1'
#
loop_
_entity.id
_entity.type
_entity.pdbx_description
1 polymer ?
#
loop_
_entity_poly.entity_id
_entity_poly.type
_entity_poly.pdbx_seq_one_letter_code
_entity_poly.pdbx_strand_id
1 'polypeptide(L)'
;MRSVVVLLGLGLAAPAGALDDPLMHRIQAPGHNPLDCYCRAEGRMFAPGEKVCLRTASGPRLAQCGMEINVMSWRITETPCPET
;
A
#
# COMPACT_ATOMS: atom_id res chain seq x y z
N MET A 1 10.60 -64.51 34.88
CA MET A 1 10.30 -64.23 33.46
C MET A 1 10.04 -62.73 33.34
N ARG A 2 11.02 -61.95 32.86
CA ARG A 2 10.88 -60.48 32.72
C ARG A 2 10.22 -60.18 31.38
N SER A 3 8.98 -59.69 31.41
CA SER A 3 8.26 -59.23 30.21
C SER A 3 8.91 -57.97 29.66
N VAL A 4 9.19 -57.96 28.36
CA VAL A 4 9.61 -56.76 27.62
C VAL A 4 8.38 -56.24 26.87
N VAL A 5 7.91 -55.05 27.23
CA VAL A 5 6.83 -54.36 26.51
C VAL A 5 7.49 -53.49 25.43
N VAL A 6 7.13 -53.72 24.17
CA VAL A 6 7.53 -52.88 23.04
C VAL A 6 6.41 -51.90 22.74
N LEU A 7 6.65 -50.62 22.99
CA LEU A 7 5.82 -49.50 22.53
C LEU A 7 6.65 -48.69 21.54
N LEU A 8 6.31 -48.76 20.24
CA LEU A 8 6.97 -47.98 19.19
C LEU A 8 5.92 -47.26 18.33
N GLY A 9 5.58 -46.06 18.81
CA GLY A 9 5.37 -44.82 18.05
C GLY A 9 4.36 -44.78 16.90
N LEU A 10 3.18 -44.18 17.15
CA LEU A 10 2.46 -43.48 16.08
C LEU A 10 3.23 -42.19 15.76
N GLY A 11 3.87 -42.15 14.60
CA GLY A 11 4.43 -40.92 14.04
C GLY A 11 3.31 -39.98 13.62
N LEU A 12 3.18 -38.85 14.32
CA LEU A 12 2.36 -37.71 13.88
C LEU A 12 2.98 -37.14 12.60
N ALA A 13 2.36 -37.39 11.46
CA ALA A 13 2.68 -36.69 10.22
C ALA A 13 2.11 -35.27 10.30
N ALA A 14 2.96 -34.28 10.55
CA ALA A 14 2.65 -32.88 10.30
C ALA A 14 3.54 -32.40 9.16
N PRO A 15 2.96 -31.98 8.02
CA PRO A 15 3.68 -31.06 7.16
C PRO A 15 2.88 -29.79 6.86
N ALA A 16 3.63 -28.69 7.00
CA ALA A 16 3.53 -27.49 6.19
C ALA A 16 2.25 -26.66 6.35
N GLY A 17 2.03 -26.12 7.55
CA GLY A 17 1.59 -24.73 7.61
C GLY A 17 2.70 -23.88 6.99
N ALA A 18 2.54 -23.49 5.73
CA ALA A 18 3.41 -22.54 5.07
C ALA A 18 3.57 -21.32 5.99
N LEU A 19 4.83 -20.93 6.22
CA LEU A 19 5.15 -19.65 6.82
C LEU A 19 4.46 -18.57 5.99
N ASP A 20 3.42 -17.96 6.55
CA ASP A 20 3.04 -16.59 6.21
C ASP A 20 4.27 -15.71 6.49
N ASP A 21 5.12 -15.52 5.48
CA ASP A 21 6.28 -14.64 5.58
C ASP A 21 5.78 -13.18 5.53
N PRO A 22 5.79 -12.41 6.64
CA PRO A 22 5.27 -11.04 6.67
C PRO A 22 6.26 -10.04 6.05
N LEU A 23 7.40 -10.50 5.51
CA LEU A 23 8.47 -9.61 5.04
C LEU A 23 8.14 -8.88 3.74
N MET A 24 6.96 -9.09 3.16
CA MET A 24 6.39 -8.20 2.13
C MET A 24 5.63 -7.01 2.73
N HIS A 25 5.99 -6.58 3.94
CA HIS A 25 5.61 -5.28 4.49
C HIS A 25 6.56 -4.13 4.08
N ARG A 26 7.35 -4.28 3.01
CA ARG A 26 8.24 -3.21 2.54
C ARG A 26 7.45 -2.07 1.88
N ILE A 27 7.09 -1.11 2.73
CA ILE A 27 7.04 0.36 2.63
C ILE A 27 5.88 0.82 3.53
N GLN A 28 6.04 0.61 4.84
CA GLN A 28 5.13 1.15 5.84
C GLN A 28 5.53 2.61 6.11
N ALA A 29 4.83 3.56 5.50
CA ALA A 29 4.83 4.92 6.02
C ALA A 29 4.17 4.90 7.42
N PRO A 30 4.74 5.58 8.42
CA PRO A 30 4.22 5.53 9.79
C PRO A 30 2.81 6.13 9.85
N GLY A 31 1.87 5.42 10.50
CA GLY A 31 0.57 5.98 10.92
C GLY A 31 -0.50 6.14 9.85
N HIS A 32 -0.46 5.40 8.75
CA HIS A 32 -1.52 5.46 7.74
C HIS A 32 -2.74 4.64 8.17
N ASN A 33 -3.85 5.29 8.50
CA ASN A 33 -5.15 4.62 8.55
C ASN A 33 -5.45 4.13 7.12
N PRO A 34 -5.72 2.83 6.88
CA PRO A 34 -6.04 2.31 5.55
C PRO A 34 -7.23 3.00 4.88
N LEU A 35 -8.06 3.71 5.64
CA LEU A 35 -9.19 4.49 5.16
C LEU A 35 -8.82 5.89 4.65
N ASP A 36 -7.62 6.38 4.96
CA ASP A 36 -7.19 7.71 4.52
C ASP A 36 -6.68 7.61 3.09
N CYS A 37 -7.48 8.00 2.10
CA CYS A 37 -7.04 7.98 0.71
C CYS A 37 -6.28 9.28 0.35
N TYR A 38 -5.13 9.15 -0.33
CA TYR A 38 -4.31 10.28 -0.79
C TYR A 38 -4.02 10.19 -2.29
N CYS A 39 -3.76 11.34 -2.90
CA CYS A 39 -3.14 11.38 -4.23
C CYS A 39 -1.62 11.28 -4.11
N ARG A 40 -0.96 10.80 -5.18
CA ARG A 40 0.50 10.66 -5.23
C ARG A 40 1.08 11.44 -6.40
N ALA A 41 2.14 12.20 -6.15
CA ALA A 41 2.93 12.86 -7.18
C ALA A 41 4.37 13.05 -6.68
N GLU A 42 5.35 12.83 -7.55
CA GLU A 42 6.78 13.07 -7.26
C GLU A 42 7.28 12.39 -5.96
N GLY A 43 6.78 11.19 -5.66
CA GLY A 43 7.14 10.44 -4.46
C GLY A 43 6.49 10.96 -3.16
N ARG A 44 5.61 11.95 -3.24
CA ARG A 44 4.89 12.54 -2.10
C ARG A 44 3.41 12.16 -2.09
N MET A 45 2.83 12.19 -0.90
CA MET A 45 1.40 11.99 -0.65
C MET A 45 0.73 13.35 -0.48
N PHE A 46 -0.49 13.48 -1.00
CA PHE A 46 -1.28 14.70 -0.95
C PHE A 46 -2.69 14.39 -0.46
N ALA A 47 -3.14 15.13 0.54
CA ALA A 47 -4.48 15.02 1.11
C ALA A 47 -5.53 15.61 0.15
N PRO A 48 -6.81 15.21 0.29
CA PRO A 48 -7.89 15.82 -0.46
C PRO A 48 -7.89 17.35 -0.35
N GLY A 49 -8.04 18.03 -1.48
CA GLY A 49 -8.04 19.49 -1.57
C GLY A 49 -6.66 20.12 -1.79
N GLU A 50 -5.56 19.43 -1.48
CA GLU A 50 -4.21 19.91 -1.78
C GLU A 50 -3.98 20.01 -3.30
N LYS A 51 -3.08 20.92 -3.67
CA LYS A 51 -2.78 21.21 -5.08
C LYS A 51 -1.29 21.03 -5.36
N VAL A 52 -1.00 20.54 -6.55
CA VAL A 52 0.37 20.39 -7.05
C VAL A 52 0.41 20.74 -8.53
N CYS A 53 1.60 21.07 -9.02
CA CYS A 53 1.87 21.22 -10.43
C CYS A 53 2.21 19.88 -11.06
N LEU A 54 1.41 19.45 -12.03
CA LEU A 54 1.65 18.22 -12.79
C LEU A 54 1.98 18.54 -14.24
N ARG A 55 2.85 17.72 -14.84
CA ARG A 55 3.12 17.76 -16.27
C ARG A 55 1.93 17.18 -17.03
N THR A 56 1.41 17.92 -18.01
CA THR A 56 0.31 17.49 -18.88
C THR A 56 0.69 17.71 -20.34
N ALA A 57 -0.16 17.23 -21.27
CA ALA A 57 0.02 17.48 -22.70
C ALA A 57 0.01 18.98 -23.06
N SER A 58 -0.70 19.80 -22.27
CA SER A 58 -0.81 21.25 -22.45
C SER A 58 0.21 22.04 -21.61
N GLY A 59 1.29 21.39 -21.18
CA GLY A 59 2.30 21.95 -20.28
C GLY A 59 2.01 21.70 -18.79
N PRO A 60 2.81 22.27 -17.88
CA PRO A 60 2.56 22.20 -16.44
C PRO A 60 1.22 22.85 -16.06
N ARG A 61 0.36 22.11 -15.36
CA ARG A 61 -0.96 22.58 -14.91
C ARG A 61 -1.14 22.35 -13.42
N LEU A 62 -1.89 23.23 -12.79
CA LEU A 62 -2.34 23.04 -11.41
C LEU A 62 -3.34 21.88 -11.38
N ALA A 63 -3.13 20.92 -10.49
CA ALA A 63 -4.03 19.81 -10.27
C ALA A 63 -4.42 19.77 -8.78
N GLN A 64 -5.69 19.49 -8.50
CA GLN A 64 -6.20 19.33 -7.14
C GLN A 64 -6.47 17.85 -6.84
N CYS A 65 -6.03 17.40 -5.67
CA CYS A 65 -6.33 16.06 -5.20
C CYS A 65 -7.80 15.94 -4.79
N GLY A 66 -8.49 14.90 -5.26
CA GLY A 66 -9.87 14.64 -4.88
C GLY A 66 -10.33 13.22 -5.23
N MET A 67 -11.53 12.87 -4.80
CA MET A 67 -12.13 11.58 -5.14
C MET A 67 -12.77 11.63 -6.53
N GLU A 68 -12.46 10.65 -7.36
CA GLU A 68 -13.13 10.39 -8.63
C GLU A 68 -13.39 8.88 -8.74
N ILE A 69 -14.68 8.52 -8.82
CA ILE A 69 -15.14 7.12 -8.89
C ILE A 69 -14.54 6.27 -7.74
N ASN A 70 -14.66 6.76 -6.49
CA ASN A 70 -14.17 6.09 -5.27
C ASN A 70 -12.64 5.90 -5.18
N VAL A 71 -11.87 6.54 -6.06
CA VAL A 71 -10.39 6.51 -6.04
C VAL A 71 -9.87 7.93 -5.91
N MET A 72 -8.73 8.10 -5.23
CA MET A 72 -8.04 9.39 -5.23
C MET A 72 -7.38 9.64 -6.59
N SER A 73 -7.75 10.75 -7.18
CA SER A 73 -7.37 11.13 -8.54
C SER A 73 -7.00 12.61 -8.58
N TRP A 74 -6.21 12.95 -9.59
CA TRP A 74 -5.83 14.33 -9.86
C TRP A 74 -6.84 14.99 -10.80
N ARG A 75 -7.58 15.98 -10.30
CA ARG A 75 -8.38 16.87 -11.15
C ARG A 75 -7.47 17.94 -11.73
N ILE A 76 -7.04 17.75 -12.97
CA ILE A 76 -6.26 18.75 -13.72
C ILE A 76 -7.15 19.96 -13.98
N THR A 77 -6.64 21.15 -13.70
CA THR A 77 -7.30 22.42 -13.99
C THR A 77 -6.69 23.07 -15.23
N GLU A 78 -7.39 24.04 -15.82
CA GLU A 78 -6.84 24.85 -16.91
C GLU A 78 -5.83 25.89 -16.42
N THR A 79 -5.73 26.11 -15.10
CA THR A 79 -4.80 27.07 -14.50
C THR A 79 -3.35 26.62 -14.72
N PRO A 80 -2.50 27.45 -15.35
CA PRO A 80 -1.08 27.16 -15.46
C PRO A 80 -0.41 27.19 -14.08
N CYS A 81 0.75 26.57 -13.97
CA CYS A 81 1.57 26.68 -12.77
C CYS A 81 2.07 28.12 -12.56
N PRO A 82 2.19 28.59 -11.30
CA PRO A 82 2.79 29.90 -11.04
C PRO A 82 4.27 29.91 -11.45
N GLU A 83 4.69 30.97 -12.13
CA GLU A 83 6.10 31.26 -12.37
C GLU A 83 6.77 31.56 -11.02
N THR A 84 7.96 31.01 -10.78
CA THR A 84 8.71 31.17 -9.52
C THR A 84 9.65 32.37 -9.60
#